data_AF-A0A432F9I3-F1
#
_entry.id   AF-A0A432F9I3-F1
#
_cell.length_a   1.000
_cell.length_b   1.000
_cell.length_c   1.000
_cell.angle_alpha   90.00
_cell.angle_beta   90.00
_cell.angle_gamma   90.00
#
_symmetry.space_group_name_H-M   'P 1'
#
loop_
_entity.id
_entity.type
_entity.pdbx_description
1 polymer ?
#
loop_
_entity_poly.entity_id
_entity_poly.type
_entity_poly.pdbx_seq_one_letter_code
_entity_poly.pdbx_strand_id
1 'polypeptide(L)' 'MFGPILEDLSETHPVAKVNIDESKAFAEEMGVKGIPATFVYRDGKLQTTFNGFVPKPELLKKIETI' A
#
# COMPACT_ATOMS: atom_id res chain seq x y z
N MET A 1 -10.10 11.64 0.35
CA MET A 1 -10.71 10.59 1.21
C MET A 1 -9.79 9.41 1.53
N PHE A 2 -8.65 9.19 0.86
CA PHE A 2 -7.69 8.11 1.22
C PHE A 2 -6.63 8.51 2.27
N GLY A 3 -6.42 9.81 2.49
CA GLY A 3 -5.49 10.37 3.49
C GLY A 3 -5.72 9.88 4.93
N PRO A 4 -6.93 9.99 5.52
CA PRO A 4 -7.14 9.63 6.92
C PRO A 4 -6.96 8.14 7.20
N ILE A 5 -7.08 7.28 6.18
CA ILE A 5 -6.86 5.84 6.32
C ILE A 5 -5.36 5.55 6.48
N LEU A 6 -4.53 6.22 5.69
CA LEU A 6 -3.07 6.11 5.75
C LEU A 6 -2.54 6.70 7.06
N GLU A 7 -3.13 7.80 7.55
CA GLU A 7 -2.75 8.41 8.83
C GLU A 7 -2.98 7.47 10.01
N ASP A 8 -4.16 6.84 10.07
CA ASP A 8 -4.51 5.89 11.13
C ASP A 8 -3.64 4.61 11.07
N LEU A 9 -3.32 4.14 9.86
CA LEU A 9 -2.36 3.05 9.67
C LEU A 9 -0.94 3.45 10.09
N SER A 10 -0.55 4.70 9.83
CA SER A 10 0.78 5.21 10.17
C SER A 10 1.03 5.31 11.67
N GLU A 11 -0.03 5.38 12.48
CA GLU A 11 0.08 5.36 13.95
C GLU A 11 0.49 3.97 14.48
N THR A 12 0.10 2.90 13.78
CA THR A 12 0.32 1.52 14.25
C THR A 12 1.41 0.80 13.44
N HIS A 13 1.64 1.21 12.19
CA HIS A 13 2.55 0.55 11.25
C HIS A 13 3.35 1.59 10.45
N PRO A 14 4.59 1.29 10.03
CA PRO A 14 5.34 2.17 9.14
C PRO A 14 4.67 2.23 7.76
N VAL A 15 4.16 3.41 7.40
CA VAL A 15 3.54 3.68 6.10
C VAL A 15 4.47 4.54 5.26
N ALA A 16 4.85 4.05 4.08
CA ALA A 16 5.62 4.81 3.10
C ALA A 16 4.72 5.27 1.96
N LYS A 17 4.67 6.58 1.70
CA LYS A 17 4.00 7.15 0.54
C LYS A 17 5.02 7.32 -0.59
N VAL A 18 4.79 6.65 -1.70
CA VAL A 18 5.66 6.74 -2.89
C VAL A 18 4.90 7.47 -4.00
N ASN A 19 5.56 8.47 -4.61
CA ASN A 19 5.05 9.13 -5.79
C ASN A 19 5.51 8.37 -7.04
N ILE A 20 4.55 7.82 -7.81
CA ILE A 20 4.86 7.04 -9.01
C ILE A 20 5.37 7.90 -10.18
N ASP A 21 5.07 9.20 -10.20
CA ASP A 21 5.59 10.11 -11.23
C ASP A 21 7.10 10.31 -11.08
N GLU A 22 7.59 10.30 -9.84
CA GLU A 22 9.01 10.40 -9.49
C GLU A 22 9.70 9.02 -9.50
N SER A 23 8.97 7.97 -9.11
CA SER A 23 9.48 6.60 -9.00
C SER A 23 8.82 5.66 -10.02
N LYS A 24 8.90 6.02 -11.32
CA LYS A 24 8.30 5.24 -12.41
C LYS A 24 8.85 3.82 -12.49
N ALA A 25 10.17 3.66 -12.38
CA ALA A 25 10.83 2.35 -12.41
C ALA A 25 10.30 1.42 -11.30
N PHE A 26 10.09 1.95 -10.08
CA PHE A 26 9.49 1.20 -8.98
C PHE A 26 8.04 0.81 -9.29
N ALA A 27 7.25 1.72 -9.84
CA ALA A 27 5.87 1.45 -10.22
C ALA A 27 5.78 0.34 -11.30
N GLU A 28 6.67 0.36 -12.29
CA GLU A 28 6.78 -0.66 -13.33
C GLU A 28 7.22 -2.01 -12.78
N GLU A 29 8.28 -2.04 -11.96
CA GLU A 29 8.78 -3.27 -11.32
C GLU A 29 7.70 -3.93 -10.46
N MET A 30 6.93 -3.11 -9.74
CA MET A 30 5.83 -3.58 -8.91
C MET A 30 4.54 -3.90 -9.68
N GLY A 31 4.51 -3.67 -11.00
CA GLY A 31 3.35 -3.94 -11.84
C GLY A 31 2.15 -3.04 -11.56
N VAL A 32 2.37 -1.80 -11.11
CA VAL A 32 1.32 -0.80 -10.89
C VAL A 32 0.68 -0.42 -12.22
N LYS A 33 -0.56 -0.86 -12.45
CA LYS A 33 -1.33 -0.53 -13.66
C LYS A 33 -2.26 0.68 -13.50
N GLY A 34 -2.45 1.14 -12.26
CA GLY A 34 -3.32 2.26 -11.93
C GLY A 34 -3.23 2.62 -10.44
N ILE A 35 -3.57 3.86 -10.12
CA ILE A 35 -3.61 4.36 -8.75
C ILE A 35 -5.06 4.41 -8.23
N PRO A 36 -5.29 4.18 -6.93
CA PRO A 36 -4.30 3.88 -5.88
C PRO A 36 -3.78 2.43 -5.95
N ALA A 37 -2.54 2.21 -5.52
CA ALA A 37 -1.94 0.90 -5.35
C ALA A 37 -1.23 0.83 -3.98
N THR A 38 -1.39 -0.29 -3.27
CA THR A 38 -0.84 -0.47 -1.92
C THR A 38 -0.02 -1.76 -1.87
N PHE A 39 1.17 -1.67 -1.28
CA PHE A 39 2.10 -2.79 -1.13
C PHE A 39 2.33 -3.03 0.35
N VAL A 40 2.21 -4.29 0.78
CA VAL A 40 2.46 -4.65 2.18
C VAL A 40 3.70 -5.53 2.26
N TYR A 41 4.65 -5.05 3.04
CA TYR A 41 5.90 -5.73 3.33
C TYR A 41 5.89 -6.24 4.77
N ARG A 42 6.34 -7.47 4.98
CA ARG A 42 6.55 -8.07 6.30
C ARG A 42 7.90 -8.80 6.30
N ASP A 43 8.72 -8.56 7.31
CA ASP A 43 10.08 -9.14 7.41
C ASP A 43 10.95 -8.90 6.16
N GLY A 44 10.81 -7.71 5.55
CA GLY A 44 11.53 -7.33 4.33
C GLY A 44 11.05 -8.04 3.06
N LYS A 45 9.97 -8.83 3.12
CA LYS A 45 9.38 -9.52 1.97
C LYS A 45 8.02 -8.94 1.63
N LEU A 46 7.75 -8.79 0.34
CA LEU A 46 6.44 -8.40 -0.16
C LEU A 46 5.44 -9.53 0.10
N GLN A 47 4.47 -9.28 0.96
CA GLN A 47 3.43 -10.26 1.31
C GLN A 47 2.24 -10.16 0.36
N THR A 48 1.81 -8.93 0.06
CA THR A 48 0.64 -8.72 -0.78
C THR A 48 0.67 -7.37 -1.49
N THR A 49 -0.02 -7.33 -2.62
CA THR A 49 -0.15 -6.14 -3.47
C THR A 49 -1.61 -5.91 -3.78
N PHE A 50 -2.08 -4.69 -3.55
CA PHE A 50 -3.42 -4.26 -3.88
C PHE A 50 -3.35 -3.29 -5.06
N ASN A 51 -3.84 -3.74 -6.20
CA ASN A 51 -4.00 -2.90 -7.39
C ASN A 51 -5.44 -2.34 -7.40
N GLY A 52 -5.58 -1.04 -7.19
CA GLY A 52 -6.86 -0.35 -7.11
C GLY A 52 -7.26 0.05 -5.68
N PHE A 53 -8.43 0.68 -5.59
CA PHE A 53 -8.98 1.15 -4.32
C PHE A 53 -9.41 -0.02 -3.45
N VAL A 54 -8.80 -0.13 -2.26
CA VAL A 54 -9.22 -1.06 -1.21
C VAL A 54 -9.72 -0.24 -0.01
N PRO A 55 -10.94 -0.49 0.49
CA PRO A 55 -11.44 0.22 1.66
C PRO A 55 -10.68 -0.17 2.94
N LYS A 56 -10.51 0.78 3.87
CA LYS A 56 -9.81 0.63 5.16
C LYS A 56 -10.10 -0.71 5.89
N PRO A 57 -11.37 -1.10 6.15
CA PRO A 57 -11.66 -2.32 6.91
C PRO A 57 -11.16 -3.58 6.20
N GLU A 58 -11.17 -3.60 4.87
CA GLU A 58 -10.67 -4.75 4.11
C GLU A 58 -9.13 -4.77 4.11
N LEU A 59 -8.49 -3.61 4.00
CA LEU A 59 -7.04 -3.49 4.05
C LEU A 59 -6.50 -3.95 5.41
N LEU A 60 -7.07 -3.44 6.51
CA LEU A 60 -6.69 -3.83 7.89
C LEU A 60 -6.82 -5.34 8.09
N LYS A 61 -7.99 -5.90 7.76
CA LYS A 61 -8.22 -7.34 7.89
C LYS A 61 -7.19 -8.17 7.12
N LYS A 62 -6.81 -7.73 5.92
CA LYS A 62 -5.80 -8.44 5.12
C LYS A 62 -4.41 -8.30 5.73
N ILE A 63 -4.03 -7.11 6.21
CA ILE A 63 -2.75 -6.87 6.91
C ILE A 63 -2.65 -7.70 8.19
N GLU A 64 -3.74 -7.83 8.96
CA GLU A 64 -3.78 -8.66 10.17
C GLU A 64 -3.71 -10.17 9.87
N THR A 65 -4.03 -10.58 8.64
CA THR A 65 -4.05 -12.00 8.24
C THR A 65 -2.69 -12.48 7.70
N ILE A 66 -1.85 -11.57 7.19
CA ILE A 66 -0.48 -11.86 6.70
C ILE A 66 0.55 -11.70 7.79
#